data_AF-A0A2K9AN60-F1
#
_entry.id   AF-A0A2K9AN60-F1
#
_cell.length_a   1.000
_cell.length_b   1.000
_cell.length_c   1.000
_cell.angle_alpha   90.00
_cell.angle_beta   90.00
_cell.angle_gamma   90.00
#
_symmetry.space_group_name_H-M   'P 1'
#
loop_
_entity.id
_entity.type
_entity.pdbx_description
1 polymer ?
#
loop_
_entity_poly.entity_id
_entity_poly.type
_entity_poly.pdbx_seq_one_letter_code
_entity_poly.pdbx_strand_id
1 'polypeptide(L)'
;MKKEQKLIFIVIGISGTIVLFLTFIMLFMGDQLEVLFNVIGIRIAAIFIAFATFLSSMLFSLLILMHNKTTVKINDDTNKRAELFRELQFASSNYSIIDFIDRMLIYPESERYIEKFITQKSTMFHMLEKGLDKQDVLEFPENYQFLTIRIPFRVIEGKIVSTITFDKLRFERDGVDYEFYPPDYESESRAFLLYNERTKRNNTIINLIMSKDSKFYHFNEVNQFTKIKIYVNIMSLLGVKVKGNSELYFTNPEQIEGDNSNTYAIHSSNFLITEQPKIIKS
;
A
#
# COMPACT_ATOMS: atom_id res chain seq x y z
N MET A 1 -18.65 0.32 29.17
CA MET A 1 -19.93 1.04 28.92
C MET A 1 -19.63 2.49 28.61
N LYS A 2 -20.21 3.06 27.53
CA LYS A 2 -20.09 4.51 27.26
C LYS A 2 -20.69 5.30 28.43
N LYS A 3 -20.17 6.51 28.69
CA LYS A 3 -20.53 7.37 29.84
C LYS A 3 -22.05 7.55 29.99
N GLU A 4 -22.77 7.64 28.87
CA GLU A 4 -24.23 7.74 28.80
C GLU A 4 -24.97 6.46 29.24
N GLN A 5 -24.52 5.28 28.82
CA GLN A 5 -25.13 4.01 29.23
C GLN A 5 -24.97 3.80 30.73
N LYS A 6 -23.80 4.15 31.28
CA LYS A 6 -23.54 4.12 32.72
C LYS A 6 -24.50 5.03 33.47
N LEU A 7 -24.80 6.21 32.93
CA LEU A 7 -25.74 7.16 33.52
C LEU A 7 -27.18 6.62 33.51
N ILE A 8 -27.63 6.00 32.42
CA ILE A 8 -28.97 5.39 32.34
C ILE A 8 -29.12 4.23 33.34
N PHE A 9 -28.14 3.33 33.43
CA PHE A 9 -28.18 2.24 34.41
C PHE A 9 -28.14 2.75 35.86
N ILE A 10 -27.39 3.82 36.14
CA ILE A 10 -27.37 4.45 37.47
C ILE A 10 -28.73 5.07 37.79
N VAL A 11 -29.36 5.79 36.86
CA VAL A 11 -30.67 6.41 37.07
C VAL A 11 -31.75 5.36 37.33
N ILE A 12 -31.77 4.28 36.55
CA ILE A 12 -32.71 3.15 36.74
C ILE A 12 -32.43 2.42 38.07
N GLY A 13 -31.15 2.22 38.42
CA GLY A 13 -30.76 1.59 39.68
C GLY A 13 -31.17 2.42 40.91
N ILE A 14 -30.95 3.73 40.88
CA ILE A 14 -31.34 4.65 41.96
C ILE A 14 -32.87 4.70 42.09
N SER A 15 -33.60 4.87 40.98
CA SER A 15 -35.07 4.94 41.03
C SER A 15 -35.70 3.64 41.51
N GLY A 16 -35.18 2.49 41.06
CA GLY A 16 -35.59 1.17 41.54
C GLY A 16 -35.31 0.95 43.02
N THR A 17 -34.14 1.38 43.50
CA THR A 17 -33.77 1.24 44.92
C THR A 17 -34.65 2.12 45.82
N ILE A 18 -34.95 3.35 45.39
CA ILE A 18 -35.82 4.27 46.14
C ILE A 18 -37.22 3.68 46.30
N VAL A 19 -37.82 3.17 45.22
CA VAL A 19 -39.17 2.61 45.29
C VAL A 19 -39.20 1.30 46.06
N LEU A 20 -38.18 0.45 45.93
CA LEU A 20 -38.05 -0.75 46.74
C LEU A 20 -37.98 -0.40 48.23
N PHE A 21 -37.20 0.61 48.59
CA PHE A 21 -37.09 1.09 49.97
C PHE A 21 -38.41 1.66 50.50
N LEU A 22 -39.11 2.49 49.71
CA LEU A 22 -40.44 3.00 50.05
C LEU A 22 -41.46 1.87 50.23
N THR A 23 -41.37 0.82 49.42
CA THR A 23 -42.25 -0.36 49.53
C THR A 23 -41.99 -1.12 50.83
N PHE A 24 -40.72 -1.29 51.21
CA PHE A 24 -40.36 -1.90 52.51
C PHE A 24 -40.87 -1.08 53.69
N ILE A 25 -40.76 0.25 53.64
CA ILE A 25 -41.31 1.14 54.67
C ILE A 25 -42.83 1.00 54.76
N MET A 26 -43.53 1.01 53.62
CA MET A 26 -44.98 0.86 53.56
C MET A 26 -45.45 -0.51 54.06
N LEU A 27 -44.68 -1.58 53.80
CA LEU A 27 -44.95 -2.92 54.32
C LEU A 27 -44.79 -2.96 55.85
N PHE A 28 -43.71 -2.37 56.38
CA PHE A 28 -43.42 -2.37 57.81
C PHE A 28 -44.39 -1.49 58.61
N MET A 29 -44.87 -0.39 58.03
CA MET A 29 -45.84 0.52 58.64
C MET A 29 -47.29 0.23 58.22
N GLY A 30 -47.56 -0.91 57.59
CA GLY A 30 -48.84 -1.26 56.98
C GLY A 30 -50.03 -1.17 57.94
N ASP A 31 -49.86 -1.70 59.16
CA ASP A 31 -50.91 -1.72 60.19
C ASP A 31 -51.31 -0.30 60.65
N GLN A 32 -50.35 0.63 60.70
CA GLN A 32 -50.61 2.03 61.07
C GLN A 32 -51.30 2.80 59.94
N LEU A 33 -50.95 2.49 58.69
CA LEU A 33 -51.52 3.09 57.49
C LEU A 33 -52.97 2.63 57.24
N GLU A 34 -53.28 1.37 57.55
CA GLU A 34 -54.62 0.78 57.40
C GLU A 34 -55.63 1.42 58.37
N VAL A 35 -55.21 1.69 59.62
CA VAL A 35 -56.04 2.33 60.64
C VAL A 35 -56.36 3.79 60.32
N LEU A 36 -55.41 4.53 59.74
CA LEU A 36 -55.58 5.95 59.39
C LEU A 36 -56.37 6.15 58.09
N PHE A 37 -56.24 5.23 57.12
CA PHE A 37 -56.81 5.40 55.79
C PHE A 37 -57.18 4.06 55.14
N ASN A 38 -58.40 3.61 55.43
CA ASN A 38 -59.03 2.33 55.05
C ASN A 38 -59.02 1.94 53.53
N VAL A 39 -58.46 2.78 52.63
CA VAL A 39 -58.47 2.61 51.15
C VAL A 39 -57.05 2.74 50.54
N ILE A 40 -56.02 2.98 51.35
CA ILE A 40 -54.67 3.30 50.85
C ILE A 40 -53.90 2.05 50.38
N GLY A 41 -54.12 0.88 50.96
CA GLY A 41 -53.39 -0.35 50.60
C GLY A 41 -53.51 -0.74 49.12
N ILE A 42 -54.73 -0.67 48.55
CA ILE A 42 -54.97 -0.97 47.13
C ILE A 42 -54.31 0.07 46.22
N ARG A 43 -54.28 1.35 46.61
CA ARG A 43 -53.63 2.43 45.84
C ARG A 43 -52.11 2.29 45.85
N ILE A 44 -51.53 1.92 46.99
CA ILE A 44 -50.10 1.64 47.12
C ILE A 44 -49.71 0.43 46.25
N ALA A 45 -50.48 -0.65 46.32
CA ALA A 45 -50.25 -1.83 45.49
C ALA A 45 -50.34 -1.49 43.99
N ALA A 46 -51.31 -0.67 43.59
CA ALA A 46 -51.44 -0.22 42.20
C ALA A 46 -50.25 0.64 41.75
N ILE A 47 -49.75 1.57 42.60
CA ILE A 47 -48.56 2.38 42.31
C ILE A 47 -47.31 1.50 42.20
N PHE A 48 -47.16 0.52 43.09
CA PHE A 48 -46.05 -0.42 43.05
C PHE A 48 -46.04 -1.25 41.76
N ILE A 49 -47.19 -1.83 41.39
CA ILE A 49 -47.34 -2.60 40.15
C ILE A 49 -47.08 -1.71 38.93
N ALA A 50 -47.61 -0.48 38.91
CA ALA A 50 -47.38 0.48 37.83
C ALA A 50 -45.89 0.85 37.71
N PHE A 51 -45.19 1.00 38.83
CA PHE A 51 -43.77 1.32 38.82
C PHE A 51 -42.89 0.13 38.41
N ALA A 52 -43.19 -1.08 38.90
CA ALA A 52 -42.48 -2.30 38.51
C ALA A 52 -42.63 -2.59 37.01
N THR A 53 -43.84 -2.41 36.47
CA THR A 53 -44.10 -2.54 35.03
C THR A 53 -43.39 -1.45 34.22
N PHE A 54 -43.35 -0.21 34.72
CA PHE A 54 -42.59 0.89 34.09
C PHE A 54 -41.08 0.59 34.03
N LEU A 55 -40.45 0.18 35.15
CA LEU A 55 -39.03 -0.16 35.17
C LEU A 55 -38.70 -1.34 34.27
N SER A 56 -39.54 -2.38 34.27
CA SER A 56 -39.37 -3.54 33.39
C SER A 56 -39.44 -3.14 31.91
N SER A 57 -40.42 -2.32 31.53
CA SER A 57 -40.57 -1.81 30.16
C SER A 57 -39.39 -0.94 29.72
N MET A 58 -38.90 -0.07 30.62
CA MET A 58 -37.76 0.79 30.37
C MET A 58 -36.46 -0.01 30.19
N LEU A 59 -36.21 -1.01 31.04
CA LEU A 59 -35.05 -1.91 30.91
C LEU A 59 -35.12 -2.72 29.62
N PHE A 60 -36.29 -3.25 29.28
CA PHE A 60 -36.47 -3.98 28.02
C PHE A 60 -36.20 -3.10 26.79
N SER A 61 -36.72 -1.86 26.79
CA SER A 61 -36.46 -0.89 25.73
C SER A 61 -34.96 -0.54 25.60
N LEU A 62 -34.26 -0.40 26.72
CA LEU A 62 -32.81 -0.15 26.74
C LEU A 62 -32.03 -1.35 26.19
N LEU A 63 -32.42 -2.57 26.55
CA LEU A 63 -31.80 -3.79 26.04
C LEU A 63 -32.00 -3.91 24.53
N ILE A 64 -33.20 -3.61 24.00
CA ILE A 64 -33.45 -3.56 22.55
C ILE A 64 -32.55 -2.53 21.90
N LEU A 65 -32.45 -1.31 22.45
CA LEU A 65 -31.59 -0.26 21.90
C LEU A 65 -30.11 -0.70 21.86
N MET A 66 -29.63 -1.33 22.93
CA MET A 66 -28.26 -1.84 23.01
C MET A 66 -28.02 -2.99 22.02
N HIS A 67 -28.97 -3.90 21.90
CA HIS A 67 -28.94 -4.99 20.94
C HIS A 67 -28.85 -4.43 19.52
N ASN A 68 -29.77 -3.55 19.12
CA ASN A 68 -29.79 -2.94 17.80
C ASN A 68 -28.49 -2.21 17.47
N LYS A 69 -27.96 -1.40 18.41
CA LYS A 69 -26.66 -0.72 18.23
C LYS A 69 -25.50 -1.70 18.06
N THR A 70 -25.55 -2.85 18.73
CA THR A 70 -24.51 -3.88 18.63
C THR A 70 -24.62 -4.63 17.31
N THR A 71 -25.83 -5.02 16.91
CA THR A 71 -26.12 -5.69 15.63
C THR A 71 -25.71 -4.83 14.44
N VAL A 72 -26.00 -3.52 14.45
CA VAL A 72 -25.54 -2.59 13.40
C VAL A 72 -24.01 -2.56 13.31
N LYS A 73 -23.30 -2.43 14.43
CA LYS A 73 -21.84 -2.45 14.42
C LYS A 73 -21.25 -3.76 13.93
N ILE A 74 -21.85 -4.90 14.31
CA ILE A 74 -21.42 -6.22 13.84
C ILE A 74 -21.64 -6.34 12.33
N ASN A 75 -22.76 -5.82 11.81
CA ASN A 75 -23.04 -5.79 10.38
C ASN A 75 -22.01 -4.92 9.64
N ASP A 76 -21.76 -3.70 10.11
CA ASP A 76 -20.75 -2.80 9.53
C ASP A 76 -19.35 -3.43 9.51
N ASP A 77 -18.94 -4.07 10.60
CA ASP A 77 -17.65 -4.77 10.68
C ASP A 77 -17.58 -6.01 9.78
N THR A 78 -18.68 -6.74 9.65
CA THR A 78 -18.78 -7.89 8.73
C THR A 78 -18.69 -7.43 7.28
N ASN A 79 -19.34 -6.33 6.91
CA ASN A 79 -19.26 -5.74 5.58
C ASN A 79 -17.84 -5.26 5.26
N LYS A 80 -17.17 -4.57 6.18
CA LYS A 80 -15.77 -4.15 6.01
C LYS A 80 -14.83 -5.34 5.81
N ARG A 81 -15.01 -6.41 6.58
CA ARG A 81 -14.23 -7.64 6.43
C ARG A 81 -14.49 -8.34 5.09
N ALA A 82 -15.75 -8.40 4.66
CA ALA A 82 -16.11 -8.95 3.36
C ALA A 82 -15.53 -8.12 2.20
N GLU A 83 -15.54 -6.79 2.32
CA GLU A 83 -14.90 -5.90 1.36
C GLU A 83 -13.39 -6.12 1.30
N LEU A 84 -12.71 -6.14 2.46
CA LEU A 84 -11.29 -6.43 2.54
C LEU A 84 -10.94 -7.80 1.92
N PHE A 85 -11.73 -8.83 2.22
CA PHE A 85 -11.51 -10.16 1.66
C PHE A 85 -11.68 -10.17 0.13
N ARG A 86 -12.70 -9.47 -0.39
CA ARG A 86 -12.89 -9.30 -1.83
C ARG A 86 -11.73 -8.55 -2.47
N GLU A 87 -11.24 -7.46 -1.85
CA GLU A 87 -10.08 -6.71 -2.35
C GLU A 87 -8.81 -7.59 -2.35
N LEU A 88 -8.57 -8.37 -1.30
CA LEU A 88 -7.45 -9.31 -1.23
C LEU A 88 -7.54 -10.41 -2.29
N GLN A 89 -8.72 -11.01 -2.47
CA GLN A 89 -8.93 -12.05 -3.49
C GLN A 89 -8.75 -11.48 -4.91
N PHE A 90 -9.22 -10.26 -5.14
CA PHE A 90 -9.02 -9.57 -6.42
C PHE A 90 -7.53 -9.28 -6.65
N ALA A 91 -6.84 -8.75 -5.63
CA ALA A 91 -5.41 -8.46 -5.72
C ALA A 91 -4.59 -9.74 -5.98
N SER A 92 -4.87 -10.82 -5.25
CA SER A 92 -4.17 -12.10 -5.39
C SER A 92 -4.41 -12.79 -6.74
N SER A 93 -5.51 -12.50 -7.42
CA SER A 93 -5.84 -13.14 -8.70
C SER A 93 -5.41 -12.31 -9.92
N ASN A 94 -5.09 -11.03 -9.71
CA ASN A 94 -4.89 -10.06 -10.79
C ASN A 94 -3.57 -9.29 -10.69
N TYR A 95 -2.65 -9.72 -9.83
CA TYR A 95 -1.29 -9.18 -9.85
C TYR A 95 -0.52 -9.60 -11.10
N SER A 96 0.70 -9.07 -11.27
CA SER A 96 1.63 -9.46 -12.32
C SER A 96 3.03 -9.54 -11.74
N ILE A 97 3.77 -10.60 -12.09
CA ILE A 97 5.21 -10.75 -11.81
C ILE A 97 5.93 -10.87 -13.14
N ILE A 98 7.08 -10.19 -13.26
CA ILE A 98 7.94 -10.24 -14.43
C ILE A 98 9.25 -10.95 -14.12
N ASP A 99 9.81 -11.56 -15.16
CA ASP A 99 11.20 -12.01 -15.20
C ASP A 99 11.98 -11.15 -16.18
N PHE A 100 13.17 -10.71 -15.80
CA PHE A 100 14.12 -10.16 -16.76
C PHE A 100 14.87 -11.29 -17.44
N ILE A 101 14.96 -11.26 -18.76
CA ILE A 101 15.47 -12.37 -19.56
C ILE A 101 16.42 -11.88 -20.65
N ASP A 102 17.10 -12.84 -21.28
CA ASP A 102 17.85 -12.66 -22.51
C ASP A 102 19.07 -11.74 -22.33
N ARG A 103 19.08 -10.54 -22.89
CA ARG A 103 20.26 -9.68 -22.92
C ARG A 103 19.91 -8.27 -22.48
N MET A 104 20.50 -7.83 -21.38
CA MET A 104 20.47 -6.43 -20.97
C MET A 104 21.50 -5.65 -21.80
N LEU A 105 21.08 -4.50 -22.32
CA LEU A 105 21.95 -3.58 -23.06
C LEU A 105 22.09 -2.29 -22.27
N ILE A 106 23.33 -1.81 -22.14
CA ILE A 106 23.65 -0.47 -21.66
C ILE A 106 24.37 0.26 -22.79
N TYR A 107 23.89 1.43 -23.18
CA TYR A 107 24.42 2.19 -24.30
C TYR A 107 24.21 3.70 -24.10
N PRO A 108 24.93 4.57 -24.86
CA PRO A 108 24.73 6.02 -24.77
C PRO A 108 23.29 6.41 -25.11
N GLU A 109 22.69 7.28 -24.30
CA GLU A 109 21.36 7.80 -24.61
C GLU A 109 21.38 8.68 -25.88
N SER A 110 20.27 8.67 -26.63
CA SER A 110 20.14 9.50 -27.82
C SER A 110 19.99 10.99 -27.47
N GLU A 111 20.61 11.84 -28.29
CA GLU A 111 20.56 13.31 -28.13
C GLU A 111 19.11 13.83 -28.00
N ARG A 112 18.18 13.24 -28.75
CA ARG A 112 16.75 13.60 -28.70
C ARG A 112 16.14 13.42 -27.31
N TYR A 113 16.45 12.32 -26.62
CA TYR A 113 15.90 12.08 -25.29
C TYR A 113 16.63 12.89 -24.22
N ILE A 114 17.92 13.17 -24.40
CA ILE A 114 18.69 14.10 -23.57
C ILE A 114 18.09 15.52 -23.66
N GLU A 115 17.86 16.02 -24.87
CA GLU A 115 17.25 17.33 -25.10
C GLU A 115 15.84 17.41 -24.50
N LYS A 116 15.06 16.32 -24.59
CA LYS A 116 13.74 16.24 -23.97
C LYS A 116 13.83 16.36 -22.44
N PHE A 117 14.81 15.72 -21.82
CA PHE A 117 15.05 15.84 -20.38
C PHE A 117 15.39 17.28 -19.99
N ILE A 118 16.31 17.92 -20.70
CA ILE A 118 16.80 19.27 -20.40
C ILE A 118 15.70 20.32 -20.65
N THR A 119 15.14 20.34 -21.86
CA THR A 119 14.23 21.39 -22.31
C THR A 119 12.83 21.24 -21.71
N GLN A 120 12.30 20.01 -21.66
CA GLN A 120 10.95 19.76 -21.14
C GLN A 120 10.93 19.45 -19.65
N LYS A 121 12.10 19.39 -19.00
CA LYS A 121 12.28 19.02 -17.59
C LYS A 121 11.57 17.71 -17.22
N SER A 122 11.53 16.77 -18.18
CA SER A 122 10.79 15.51 -18.04
C SER A 122 11.67 14.45 -17.37
N THR A 123 11.52 14.31 -16.05
CA THR A 123 12.27 13.34 -15.23
C THR A 123 11.70 11.93 -15.23
N MET A 124 10.54 11.72 -15.84
CA MET A 124 9.71 10.52 -15.66
C MET A 124 10.43 9.20 -15.93
N PHE A 125 11.32 9.16 -16.92
CA PHE A 125 12.05 7.95 -17.36
C PHE A 125 13.54 7.96 -16.97
N HIS A 126 13.93 8.86 -16.07
CA HIS A 126 15.34 9.06 -15.70
C HIS A 126 15.57 8.67 -14.25
N MET A 127 16.79 8.26 -13.94
CA MET A 127 17.29 8.02 -12.59
C MET A 127 18.69 8.63 -12.46
N LEU A 128 18.96 9.28 -11.33
CA LEU A 128 20.24 9.94 -11.04
C LEU A 128 21.10 9.03 -10.16
N GLU A 129 22.40 9.02 -10.44
CA GLU A 129 23.39 8.46 -9.53
C GLU A 129 23.29 9.14 -8.15
N LYS A 130 23.48 8.35 -7.11
CA LYS A 130 23.41 8.81 -5.72
C LYS A 130 24.36 9.98 -5.47
N GLY A 131 23.80 11.06 -4.92
CA GLY A 131 24.56 12.27 -4.58
C GLY A 131 24.52 13.35 -5.65
N LEU A 132 23.92 13.09 -6.81
CA LEU A 132 23.66 14.12 -7.81
C LEU A 132 22.41 14.94 -7.49
N ASP A 133 22.47 16.23 -7.79
CA ASP A 133 21.32 17.13 -7.72
C ASP A 133 20.68 17.28 -9.11
N LYS A 134 19.35 17.11 -9.15
CA LYS A 134 18.55 17.26 -10.36
C LYS A 134 18.73 18.65 -10.98
N GLN A 135 18.80 19.69 -10.16
CA GLN A 135 18.88 21.06 -10.66
C GLN A 135 20.24 21.33 -11.30
N ASP A 136 21.32 20.84 -10.69
CA ASP A 136 22.67 20.93 -11.24
C ASP A 136 22.80 20.20 -12.59
N VAL A 137 22.21 19.01 -12.73
CA VAL A 137 22.17 18.26 -14.00
C VAL A 137 21.45 19.03 -15.11
N LEU A 138 20.39 19.78 -14.77
CA LEU A 138 19.63 20.57 -15.74
C LEU A 138 20.37 21.84 -16.17
N GLU A 139 21.16 22.42 -15.28
CA GLU A 139 21.91 23.67 -15.51
C GLU A 139 23.24 23.40 -16.24
N PHE A 140 23.92 22.30 -15.90
CA PHE A 140 25.24 21.93 -16.43
C PHE A 140 25.26 20.50 -17.01
N PRO A 141 24.40 20.17 -18.00
CA PRO A 141 24.29 18.82 -18.55
C PRO A 141 25.61 18.30 -19.15
N GLU A 142 26.53 19.19 -19.55
CA GLU A 142 27.85 18.86 -20.07
C GLU A 142 28.77 18.19 -19.04
N ASN A 143 28.50 18.28 -17.74
CA ASN A 143 29.27 17.60 -16.70
C ASN A 143 28.83 16.14 -16.47
N TYR A 144 27.73 15.74 -17.13
CA TYR A 144 27.06 14.48 -16.90
C TYR A 144 27.11 13.57 -18.14
N GLN A 145 26.90 12.28 -17.91
CA GLN A 145 26.70 11.28 -18.94
C GLN A 145 25.31 10.67 -18.82
N PHE A 146 24.69 10.43 -19.98
CA PHE A 146 23.37 9.87 -20.10
C PHE A 146 23.47 8.49 -20.73
N LEU A 147 22.93 7.49 -20.05
CA LEU A 147 22.88 6.11 -20.51
C LEU A 147 21.45 5.63 -20.62
N THR A 148 21.21 4.72 -21.54
CA THR A 148 19.97 3.95 -21.60
C THR A 148 20.25 2.52 -21.18
N ILE A 149 19.41 1.98 -20.29
CA ILE A 149 19.36 0.55 -20.00
C ILE A 149 18.12 -0.02 -20.66
N ARG A 150 18.31 -1.05 -21.49
CA ARG A 150 17.23 -1.85 -22.06
C ARG A 150 17.29 -3.26 -21.50
N ILE A 151 16.24 -3.69 -20.80
CA ILE A 151 16.12 -5.03 -20.25
C ILE A 151 14.87 -5.72 -20.82
N PRO A 152 15.01 -6.80 -21.59
CA PRO A 152 13.88 -7.62 -22.00
C PRO A 152 13.23 -8.27 -20.78
N PHE A 153 11.90 -8.35 -20.79
CA PHE A 153 11.15 -9.04 -19.74
C PHE A 153 9.99 -9.85 -20.31
N ARG A 154 9.55 -10.84 -19.52
CA ARG A 154 8.32 -11.60 -19.75
C ARG A 154 7.48 -11.60 -18.47
N VAL A 155 6.17 -11.68 -18.62
CA VAL A 155 5.27 -11.93 -17.50
C VAL A 155 5.32 -13.42 -17.18
N ILE A 156 5.76 -13.80 -15.98
CA ILE A 156 5.76 -15.21 -15.54
C ILE A 156 4.40 -15.59 -14.99
N GLU A 157 3.81 -14.67 -14.24
CA GLU A 157 2.61 -14.92 -13.48
C GLU A 157 1.69 -13.71 -13.55
N GLY A 158 0.39 -13.98 -13.67
CA GLY A 158 -0.64 -12.98 -13.55
C GLY A 158 -1.08 -12.35 -14.88
N LYS A 159 -1.53 -11.10 -14.81
CA LYS A 159 -2.14 -10.38 -15.95
C LYS A 159 -1.10 -9.59 -16.75
N ILE A 160 -1.54 -9.01 -17.87
CA ILE A 160 -0.71 -8.09 -18.67
C ILE A 160 -0.30 -6.89 -17.79
N VAL A 161 0.96 -6.51 -17.90
CA VAL A 161 1.53 -5.37 -17.18
C VAL A 161 1.15 -4.07 -17.89
N SER A 162 0.64 -3.09 -17.16
CA SER A 162 0.33 -1.76 -17.67
C SER A 162 1.48 -0.79 -17.48
N THR A 163 2.22 -0.90 -16.38
CA THR A 163 3.32 0.01 -16.03
C THR A 163 4.34 -0.70 -15.17
N ILE A 164 5.61 -0.37 -15.40
CA ILE A 164 6.73 -0.75 -14.54
C ILE A 164 7.37 0.56 -14.05
N THR A 165 7.60 0.67 -12.75
CA THR A 165 8.35 1.78 -12.14
C THR A 165 9.53 1.24 -11.35
N PHE A 166 10.59 2.04 -11.21
CA PHE A 166 11.78 1.70 -10.44
C PHE A 166 11.92 2.65 -9.25
N ASP A 167 12.09 2.06 -8.07
CA ASP A 167 12.38 2.79 -6.83
C ASP A 167 13.88 3.04 -6.71
N LYS A 168 14.68 2.05 -7.14
CA LYS A 168 16.14 2.07 -7.05
C LYS A 168 16.75 1.06 -8.00
N LEU A 169 17.89 1.40 -8.60
CA LEU A 169 18.77 0.44 -9.27
C LEU A 169 20.12 0.43 -8.55
N ARG A 170 20.65 -0.75 -8.28
CA ARG A 170 21.97 -0.92 -7.65
C ARG A 170 22.83 -1.84 -8.50
N PHE A 171 24.03 -1.38 -8.81
CA PHE A 171 25.04 -2.10 -9.56
C PHE A 171 26.30 -2.20 -8.70
N GLU A 172 26.87 -3.38 -8.64
CA GLU A 172 28.12 -3.63 -7.93
C GLU A 172 29.23 -3.84 -8.95
N ARG A 173 30.30 -3.03 -8.85
CA ARG A 173 31.51 -3.14 -9.68
C ARG A 173 32.72 -2.85 -8.82
N ASP A 174 33.73 -3.71 -8.90
CA ASP A 174 35.00 -3.57 -8.17
C ASP A 174 34.82 -3.36 -6.64
N GLY A 175 33.79 -3.99 -6.06
CA GLY A 175 33.44 -3.85 -4.64
C GLY A 175 32.77 -2.52 -4.27
N VAL A 176 32.40 -1.69 -5.25
CA VAL A 176 31.70 -0.42 -5.06
C VAL A 176 30.25 -0.55 -5.54
N ASP A 177 29.33 -0.06 -4.71
CA ASP A 177 27.90 0.01 -5.02
C ASP A 177 27.53 1.34 -5.67
N TYR A 178 27.14 1.29 -6.93
CA TYR A 178 26.55 2.41 -7.65
C TYR A 178 25.03 2.32 -7.56
N GLU A 179 24.43 3.29 -6.88
CA GLU A 179 22.98 3.36 -6.67
C GLU A 179 22.38 4.49 -7.50
N PHE A 180 21.27 4.21 -8.17
CA PHE A 180 20.50 5.19 -8.93
C PHE A 180 19.11 5.33 -8.33
N TYR A 181 18.67 6.58 -8.18
CA TYR A 181 17.40 6.94 -7.57
C TYR A 181 16.59 7.82 -8.53
N PRO A 182 15.25 7.82 -8.41
CA PRO A 182 14.41 8.79 -9.09
C PRO A 182 14.86 10.23 -8.78
N PRO A 183 14.88 11.15 -9.75
CA PRO A 183 15.35 12.53 -9.56
C PRO A 183 14.59 13.29 -8.46
N ASP A 184 13.34 12.89 -8.21
CA ASP A 184 12.53 13.42 -7.12
C ASP A 184 12.42 12.32 -6.05
N TYR A 185 13.09 12.50 -4.90
CA TYR A 185 13.34 11.45 -3.86
C TYR A 185 12.08 10.72 -3.33
N GLU A 186 10.89 11.31 -3.42
CA GLU A 186 9.62 10.69 -3.01
C GLU A 186 8.87 9.99 -4.17
N SER A 187 9.41 10.05 -5.39
CA SER A 187 8.78 9.54 -6.60
C SER A 187 9.37 8.21 -7.06
N GLU A 188 8.67 7.55 -7.99
CA GLU A 188 9.15 6.35 -8.69
C GLU A 188 9.41 6.71 -10.15
N SER A 189 10.52 6.24 -10.74
CA SER A 189 10.80 6.47 -12.16
C SER A 189 10.07 5.46 -13.01
N ARG A 190 9.21 5.92 -13.91
CA ARG A 190 8.48 5.03 -14.84
C ARG A 190 9.45 4.54 -15.90
N ALA A 191 9.41 3.24 -16.18
CA ALA A 191 10.12 2.70 -17.30
C ALA A 191 9.27 2.75 -18.57
N PHE A 192 9.92 2.97 -19.72
CA PHE A 192 9.27 2.89 -21.01
C PHE A 192 9.11 1.42 -21.42
N LEU A 193 7.89 1.01 -21.77
CA LEU A 193 7.59 -0.35 -22.18
C LEU A 193 7.52 -0.41 -23.70
N LEU A 194 8.44 -1.15 -24.31
CA LEU A 194 8.49 -1.36 -25.75
C LEU A 194 8.20 -2.82 -26.10
N TYR A 195 7.08 -3.06 -26.77
CA TYR A 195 6.79 -4.36 -27.34
C TYR A 195 7.45 -4.52 -28.71
N ASN A 196 8.23 -5.58 -28.86
CA ASN A 196 8.87 -5.94 -30.11
C ASN A 196 8.07 -7.04 -30.81
N GLU A 197 7.41 -6.70 -31.91
CA GLU A 197 6.56 -7.62 -32.68
C GLU A 197 7.31 -8.82 -33.27
N ARG A 198 8.57 -8.64 -33.67
CA ARG A 198 9.36 -9.69 -34.32
C ARG A 198 9.81 -10.75 -33.33
N THR A 199 10.27 -10.32 -32.16
CA THR A 199 10.75 -11.22 -31.10
C THR A 199 9.64 -11.63 -30.13
N LYS A 200 8.47 -10.98 -30.21
CA LYS A 200 7.33 -11.13 -29.29
C LYS A 200 7.72 -10.91 -27.83
N ARG A 201 8.63 -9.95 -27.59
CA ARG A 201 9.19 -9.63 -26.27
C ARG A 201 8.84 -8.20 -25.86
N ASN A 202 8.62 -8.00 -24.57
CA ASN A 202 8.55 -6.66 -23.99
C ASN A 202 9.93 -6.25 -23.51
N ASN A 203 10.26 -4.98 -23.64
CA ASN A 203 11.49 -4.39 -23.14
C ASN A 203 11.12 -3.28 -22.18
N THR A 204 11.81 -3.26 -21.05
CA THR A 204 11.79 -2.16 -20.10
C THR A 204 13.00 -1.28 -20.39
N ILE A 205 12.75 0.00 -20.62
CA ILE A 205 13.79 1.00 -20.92
C ILE A 205 13.78 2.07 -19.84
N ILE A 206 14.96 2.37 -19.29
CA ILE A 206 15.15 3.42 -18.29
C ILE A 206 16.47 4.14 -18.54
N ASN A 207 16.49 5.43 -18.26
CA ASN A 207 17.65 6.28 -18.51
C ASN A 207 18.38 6.54 -17.20
N LEU A 208 19.70 6.41 -17.21
CA LEU A 208 20.56 6.72 -16.09
C LEU A 208 21.38 7.97 -16.37
N ILE A 209 21.59 8.76 -15.33
CA ILE A 209 22.43 9.95 -15.37
C ILE A 209 23.49 9.80 -14.29
N MET A 210 24.75 9.99 -14.67
CA MET A 210 25.91 9.93 -13.78
C MET A 210 26.88 11.07 -14.05
N SER A 211 27.74 11.34 -13.08
CA SER A 211 28.87 12.25 -13.32
C SER A 211 29.82 11.67 -14.36
N LYS A 212 30.42 12.51 -15.20
CA LYS A 212 31.51 12.11 -16.10
C LYS A 212 32.71 11.51 -15.38
N ASP A 213 32.90 11.87 -14.11
CA ASP A 213 33.97 11.36 -13.26
C ASP A 213 33.62 10.01 -12.61
N SER A 214 32.38 9.52 -12.77
CA SER A 214 31.95 8.25 -12.22
C SER A 214 32.66 7.08 -12.92
N LYS A 215 33.14 6.13 -12.11
CA LYS A 215 33.72 4.86 -12.57
C LYS A 215 32.67 3.79 -12.87
N PHE A 216 31.39 4.14 -12.79
CA PHE A 216 30.30 3.21 -13.05
C PHE A 216 30.37 2.64 -14.48
N TYR A 217 30.50 3.50 -15.50
CA TYR A 217 30.46 3.09 -16.90
C TYR A 217 31.37 3.95 -17.78
N HIS A 218 32.19 3.30 -18.61
CA HIS A 218 33.04 3.96 -19.61
C HIS A 218 32.68 3.44 -21.01
N PHE A 219 32.34 4.34 -21.92
CA PHE A 219 31.84 3.98 -23.27
C PHE A 219 32.86 3.24 -24.14
N ASN A 220 34.15 3.48 -23.91
CA ASN A 220 35.23 2.92 -24.71
C ASN A 220 35.82 1.64 -24.07
N GLU A 221 35.18 1.10 -23.03
CA GLU A 221 35.68 -0.05 -22.28
C GLU A 221 34.57 -1.07 -21.99
N VAL A 222 34.99 -2.32 -21.80
CA VAL A 222 34.12 -3.38 -21.29
C VAL A 222 33.93 -3.16 -19.79
N ASN A 223 32.71 -2.77 -19.41
CA ASN A 223 32.34 -2.55 -18.02
C ASN A 223 31.86 -3.88 -17.43
N GLN A 224 32.51 -4.33 -16.36
CA GLN A 224 32.17 -5.58 -15.69
C GLN A 224 31.39 -5.28 -14.41
N PHE A 225 30.26 -5.95 -14.23
CA PHE A 225 29.47 -5.90 -13.01
C PHE A 225 29.49 -7.24 -12.31
N THR A 226 29.48 -7.22 -10.99
CA THR A 226 29.40 -8.40 -10.13
C THR A 226 27.96 -8.73 -9.79
N LYS A 227 27.15 -7.71 -9.51
CA LYS A 227 25.75 -7.87 -9.11
C LYS A 227 24.90 -6.71 -9.59
N ILE A 228 23.68 -7.02 -10.02
CA ILE A 228 22.67 -6.02 -10.40
C ILE A 228 21.40 -6.33 -9.63
N LYS A 229 20.90 -5.34 -8.90
CA LYS A 229 19.68 -5.42 -8.11
C LYS A 229 18.73 -4.28 -8.47
N ILE A 230 17.51 -4.66 -8.84
CA ILE A 230 16.48 -3.77 -9.35
C ILE A 230 15.33 -3.77 -8.35
N TYR A 231 15.02 -2.61 -7.77
CA TYR A 231 13.85 -2.40 -6.91
C TYR A 231 12.74 -1.87 -7.80
N VAL A 232 11.72 -2.68 -8.01
CA VAL A 232 10.75 -2.49 -9.08
C VAL A 232 9.33 -2.61 -8.55
N ASN A 233 8.45 -1.78 -9.10
CA ASN A 233 7.02 -1.95 -8.93
C ASN A 233 6.35 -2.26 -10.26
N ILE A 234 5.44 -3.21 -10.22
CA ILE A 234 4.74 -3.72 -11.39
C ILE A 234 3.26 -3.45 -11.16
N MET A 235 2.65 -2.71 -12.08
CA MET A 235 1.21 -2.49 -12.09
C MET A 235 0.59 -3.35 -13.20
N SER A 236 -0.38 -4.18 -12.82
CA SER A 236 -1.20 -4.92 -13.78
C SER A 236 -2.16 -3.99 -14.52
N LEU A 237 -2.71 -4.46 -15.64
CA LEU A 237 -3.78 -3.75 -16.36
C LEU A 237 -5.03 -3.52 -15.50
N LEU A 238 -5.25 -4.36 -14.50
CA LEU A 238 -6.40 -4.29 -13.60
C LEU A 238 -6.13 -3.46 -12.33
N GLY A 239 -5.05 -2.67 -12.30
CA GLY A 239 -4.77 -1.72 -11.22
C GLY A 239 -4.20 -2.34 -9.95
N VAL A 240 -3.79 -3.61 -9.98
CA VAL A 240 -3.07 -4.25 -8.87
C VAL A 240 -1.57 -3.96 -8.99
N LYS A 241 -0.99 -3.37 -7.95
CA LYS A 241 0.45 -3.12 -7.83
C LYS A 241 1.13 -4.18 -6.97
N VAL A 242 2.28 -4.65 -7.45
CA VAL A 242 3.22 -5.50 -6.70
C VAL A 242 4.53 -4.75 -6.57
N LYS A 243 5.09 -4.75 -5.36
CA LYS A 243 6.46 -4.28 -5.11
C LYS A 243 7.38 -5.47 -4.93
N GLY A 244 8.57 -5.40 -5.51
CA GLY A 244 9.56 -6.45 -5.35
C GLY A 244 10.96 -6.03 -5.76
N ASN A 245 11.90 -6.93 -5.52
CA ASN A 245 13.29 -6.77 -5.88
C ASN A 245 13.67 -7.90 -6.84
N SER A 246 14.25 -7.55 -7.98
CA SER A 246 14.84 -8.53 -8.90
C SER A 246 16.36 -8.49 -8.77
N GLU A 247 16.98 -9.64 -8.51
CA GLU A 247 18.43 -9.82 -8.59
C GLU A 247 18.78 -10.57 -9.88
N LEU A 248 19.64 -9.96 -10.71
CA LEU A 248 20.04 -10.52 -11.99
C LEU A 248 21.32 -11.34 -11.85
N TYR A 249 21.34 -12.51 -12.49
CA TYR A 249 22.52 -13.34 -12.68
C TYR A 249 22.85 -13.35 -14.16
N PHE A 250 24.04 -12.87 -14.51
CA PHE A 250 24.40 -12.59 -15.90
C PHE A 250 25.87 -12.90 -16.18
N THR A 251 26.21 -13.01 -17.46
CA THR A 251 27.59 -13.01 -17.95
C THR A 251 27.94 -11.62 -18.45
N ASN A 252 29.12 -11.13 -18.04
CA ASN A 252 29.67 -9.87 -18.50
C ASN A 252 30.03 -9.91 -19.99
N PRO A 253 29.97 -8.77 -20.69
CA PRO A 253 30.42 -8.68 -22.07
C PRO A 253 31.92 -8.99 -22.19
N GLU A 254 32.32 -9.56 -23.33
CA GLU A 254 33.73 -9.79 -23.67
C GLU A 254 34.28 -8.72 -24.61
N GLN A 255 33.40 -8.05 -25.36
CA GLN A 255 33.72 -6.99 -26.30
C GLN A 255 32.62 -5.92 -26.29
N ILE A 256 32.99 -4.74 -26.76
CA ILE A 256 32.06 -3.65 -27.02
C ILE A 256 31.40 -3.91 -28.38
N GLU A 257 30.08 -3.82 -28.45
CA GLU A 257 29.35 -3.95 -29.71
C GLU A 257 29.60 -2.72 -30.61
N GLY A 258 29.30 -2.83 -31.92
CA GLY A 258 29.58 -1.75 -32.89
C GLY A 258 28.85 -0.42 -32.63
N ASP A 259 27.89 -0.39 -31.71
CA ASP A 259 27.14 0.77 -31.24
C ASP A 259 27.60 1.30 -29.87
N ASN A 260 28.81 0.92 -29.42
CA ASN A 260 29.33 1.21 -28.09
C ASN A 260 28.45 0.67 -26.94
N SER A 261 27.66 -0.38 -27.22
CA SER A 261 26.85 -1.03 -26.20
C SER A 261 27.59 -2.17 -25.50
N ASN A 262 27.35 -2.27 -24.19
CA ASN A 262 27.75 -3.41 -23.40
C ASN A 262 26.55 -4.32 -23.20
N THR A 263 26.68 -5.56 -23.68
CA THR A 263 25.62 -6.57 -23.66
C THR A 263 25.87 -7.57 -22.54
N TYR A 264 24.94 -7.65 -21.59
CA TYR A 264 25.00 -8.58 -20.46
C TYR A 264 23.98 -9.69 -20.67
N ALA A 265 24.43 -10.94 -20.82
CA ALA A 265 23.56 -12.08 -21.03
C ALA A 265 22.98 -12.54 -19.68
N ILE A 266 21.68 -12.41 -19.50
CA ILE A 266 20.95 -12.80 -18.29
C ILE A 266 20.64 -14.29 -18.35
N HIS A 267 21.15 -15.06 -17.39
CA HIS A 267 20.87 -16.49 -17.24
C HIS A 267 19.65 -16.73 -16.36
N SER A 268 19.51 -15.95 -15.30
CA SER A 268 18.38 -16.03 -14.39
C SER A 268 18.12 -14.69 -13.71
N SER A 269 16.87 -14.45 -13.35
CA SER A 269 16.45 -13.34 -12.51
C SER A 269 15.62 -13.89 -11.35
N ASN A 270 15.95 -13.49 -10.13
CA ASN A 270 15.22 -13.87 -8.94
C ASN A 270 14.37 -12.69 -8.49
N PHE A 271 13.06 -12.77 -8.71
CA PHE A 271 12.09 -11.79 -8.25
C PHE A 271 11.58 -12.16 -6.85
N LEU A 272 11.81 -11.27 -5.87
CA LEU A 272 11.30 -11.41 -4.51
C LEU A 272 10.26 -10.33 -4.23
N ILE A 273 9.04 -10.75 -3.93
CA ILE A 273 7.96 -9.85 -3.51
C ILE A 273 8.31 -9.28 -2.13
N THR A 274 8.29 -7.95 -2.01
CA THR A 274 8.57 -7.25 -0.74
C THR A 274 7.29 -6.81 -0.04
N GLU A 275 6.22 -6.56 -0.79
CA GLU A 275 4.91 -6.20 -0.25
C GLU A 275 3.79 -7.02 -0.89
N GLN A 276 2.74 -7.29 -0.10
CA GLN A 276 1.53 -7.93 -0.63
C GLN A 276 0.93 -7.11 -1.80
N PRO A 277 0.37 -7.78 -2.82
CA PRO A 277 -0.32 -7.11 -3.91
C PRO A 277 -1.45 -6.22 -3.38
N LYS A 278 -1.52 -4.98 -3.85
CA LYS A 278 -2.53 -4.00 -3.43
C LYS A 278 -3.23 -3.40 -4.63
N ILE A 279 -4.54 -3.17 -4.50
CA ILE A 279 -5.31 -2.43 -5.51
C ILE A 279 -5.02 -0.95 -5.33
N ILE A 280 -4.55 -0.29 -6.38
CA ILE A 280 -4.43 1.17 -6.39
C ILE A 280 -5.75 1.72 -6.90
N LYS A 281 -6.47 2.42 -6.02
CA LYS A 281 -7.62 3.23 -6.43
C LYS A 281 -7.08 4.44 -7.19
N SER A 282 -7.34 4.45 -8.50
CA SER A 282 -7.17 5.62 -9.35
C SER A 282 -8.12 6.74 -8.95
#